data_AF-A0A9W9HPK2-F1
#
_entry.id   AF-A0A9W9HPK2-F1
#
_cell.length_a   1.000
_cell.length_b   1.000
_cell.length_c   1.000
_cell.angle_alpha   90.00
_cell.angle_beta   90.00
_cell.angle_gamma   90.00
#
_symmetry.space_group_name_H-M   'P 1'
#
loop_
_entity.id
_entity.type
_entity.pdbx_description
1 polymer ?
#
loop_
_entity_poly.entity_id
_entity_poly.type
_entity_poly.pdbx_seq_one_letter_code
_entity_poly.pdbx_strand_id
1 'polypeptide(L)'
;MFRNQDARPTFWETFTPEERKQSVNAARARHFGDRQFAWNAAGRMLAEFATYVYPEVILPIIQDRSSEVFRGVPKECVYSAGCWMVGDNYERTHPAAMIVCADLKVARNAVQVLEKHSQLRQLGFSVHEYLAR
;
A
#
# COMPACT_ATOMS: atom_id res chain seq x y z
N MET A 1 30.77 -4.38 15.51
CA MET A 1 30.04 -4.74 14.28
C MET A 1 28.84 -5.57 14.68
N PHE A 2 27.68 -4.96 14.87
CA PHE A 2 26.44 -5.72 15.04
C PHE A 2 25.95 -6.11 13.64
N ARG A 3 26.21 -7.35 13.24
CA ARG A 3 25.48 -7.96 12.13
C ARG A 3 24.04 -8.12 12.64
N ASN A 4 23.12 -7.31 12.14
CA ASN A 4 21.69 -7.66 12.14
C ASN A 4 21.53 -8.87 11.22
N GLN A 5 21.86 -10.05 11.72
CA GLN A 5 21.36 -11.31 11.20
C GLN A 5 19.90 -11.43 11.68
N ASP A 6 19.00 -11.84 10.78
CA ASP A 6 17.59 -12.22 11.03
C ASP A 6 16.49 -11.17 10.82
N ALA A 7 16.67 -10.19 9.92
CA ALA A 7 15.50 -9.66 9.21
C ALA A 7 15.16 -10.64 8.07
N ARG A 8 14.10 -11.44 8.21
CA ARG A 8 13.57 -12.22 7.07
C ARG A 8 13.27 -11.25 5.93
N PRO A 9 13.66 -11.56 4.68
CA PRO A 9 13.34 -10.71 3.55
C PRO A 9 11.83 -10.54 3.47
N THR A 10 11.39 -9.30 3.25
CA THR A 10 10.00 -8.96 2.98
C THR A 10 9.54 -9.65 1.69
N PHE A 11 8.22 -9.76 1.49
CA PHE A 11 7.67 -10.31 0.24
C PHE A 11 8.28 -9.61 -1.00
N TRP A 12 8.36 -8.28 -0.99
CA TRP A 12 8.99 -7.50 -2.06
C TRP A 12 10.48 -7.81 -2.27
N GLU A 13 11.23 -8.05 -1.19
CA GLU A 13 12.65 -8.40 -1.28
C GLU A 13 12.89 -9.77 -1.91
N THR A 14 11.87 -10.64 -1.97
CA THR A 14 11.96 -11.93 -2.68
C THR A 14 11.93 -11.79 -4.20
N PHE A 15 11.59 -10.62 -4.75
CA PHE A 15 11.46 -10.42 -6.19
C PHE A 15 12.84 -10.20 -6.82
N THR A 16 13.11 -10.95 -7.88
CA THR A 16 14.23 -10.69 -8.79
C THR A 16 14.06 -9.32 -9.48
N PRO A 17 15.14 -8.71 -10.00
CA PRO A 17 15.04 -7.44 -10.71
C PRO A 17 14.04 -7.46 -11.87
N GLU A 18 13.91 -8.59 -12.57
CA GLU A 18 12.95 -8.76 -13.66
C GLU A 18 11.51 -8.82 -13.16
N GLU A 19 11.23 -9.59 -12.09
CA GLU A 19 9.91 -9.61 -11.46
C GLU A 19 9.50 -8.22 -10.93
N ARG A 20 10.46 -7.43 -10.42
CA ARG A 20 10.19 -6.05 -9.99
C ARG A 20 9.73 -5.18 -11.15
N LYS A 21 10.36 -5.29 -12.33
CA LYS A 21 9.92 -4.58 -13.54
C LYS A 21 8.53 -5.04 -13.99
N GLN A 22 8.28 -6.34 -13.95
CA GLN A 22 6.98 -6.94 -14.31
C GLN A 22 5.87 -6.65 -13.29
N SER A 23 6.23 -6.15 -12.10
CA SER A 23 5.27 -5.72 -11.07
C SER A 23 4.65 -4.36 -11.38
N VAL A 24 5.07 -3.69 -12.45
CA VAL A 24 4.60 -2.35 -12.84
C VAL A 24 3.82 -2.42 -14.15
N ASN A 25 2.56 -1.96 -14.13
CA ASN A 25 1.85 -1.65 -15.37
C ASN A 25 2.26 -0.24 -15.85
N ALA A 26 3.20 -0.20 -16.80
CA ALA A 26 3.74 1.05 -17.34
C ALA A 26 2.79 1.83 -18.27
N ALA A 27 1.59 1.32 -18.56
CA ALA A 27 0.66 1.96 -19.51
C ALA A 27 0.21 3.36 -19.06
N ARG A 28 0.16 3.62 -17.75
CA ARG A 28 -0.21 4.94 -17.21
C ARG A 28 0.48 5.23 -15.89
N ALA A 29 1.26 6.31 -15.87
CA ALA A 29 1.79 6.91 -14.66
C ALA A 29 0.84 8.01 -14.14
N ARG A 30 0.86 8.25 -12.83
CA ARG A 30 0.28 9.45 -12.20
C ARG A 30 1.31 10.11 -11.29
N HIS A 31 1.24 11.42 -11.14
CA HIS A 31 2.08 12.11 -10.17
C HIS A 31 1.73 11.66 -8.75
N PHE A 32 2.76 11.45 -7.93
CA PHE A 32 2.63 11.03 -6.55
C PHE A 32 3.61 11.83 -5.68
N GLY A 33 3.07 12.66 -4.78
CA GLY A 33 3.87 13.66 -4.08
C GLY A 33 4.56 14.64 -5.04
N ASP A 34 5.70 15.18 -4.61
CA ASP A 34 6.37 16.27 -5.35
C ASP A 34 7.29 15.78 -6.47
N ARG A 35 7.84 14.57 -6.36
CA ARG A 35 8.92 14.08 -7.24
C ARG A 35 8.75 12.64 -7.74
N GLN A 36 7.71 11.94 -7.29
CA GLN A 36 7.53 10.54 -7.61
C GLN A 36 6.34 10.34 -8.56
N PHE A 37 6.31 9.15 -9.12
CA PHE A 37 5.20 8.66 -9.90
C PHE A 37 4.64 7.40 -9.26
N ALA A 38 3.36 7.17 -9.48
CA ALA A 38 2.69 5.94 -9.14
C ALA A 38 2.15 5.26 -10.40
N TRP A 39 2.36 3.95 -10.46
CA TRP A 39 1.81 3.08 -11.49
C TRP A 39 0.90 2.05 -10.84
N ASN A 40 -0.03 1.49 -11.62
CA ASN A 40 -0.78 0.33 -11.13
C ASN A 40 0.19 -0.85 -10.97
N ALA A 41 0.03 -1.62 -9.90
CA ALA A 41 0.73 -2.90 -9.77
C ALA A 41 0.29 -3.89 -10.86
N ALA A 42 1.17 -4.83 -11.17
CA ALA A 42 0.97 -5.91 -12.13
C ALA A 42 1.61 -7.22 -11.62
N GLY A 43 1.40 -8.29 -12.37
CA GLY A 43 2.03 -9.58 -12.13
C GLY A 43 1.81 -10.13 -10.72
N ARG A 44 2.87 -10.75 -10.17
CA ARG A 44 2.84 -11.40 -8.85
C ARG A 44 2.53 -10.43 -7.71
N MET A 45 2.94 -9.16 -7.81
CA MET A 45 2.64 -8.15 -6.80
C MET A 45 1.14 -7.85 -6.73
N LEU A 46 0.49 -7.66 -7.88
CA LEU A 46 -0.95 -7.45 -7.94
C LEU A 46 -1.72 -8.68 -7.43
N ALA A 47 -1.25 -9.88 -7.79
CA ALA A 47 -1.84 -11.13 -7.31
C ALA A 47 -1.77 -11.23 -5.78
N GLU A 48 -0.59 -11.06 -5.20
CA GLU A 48 -0.39 -11.08 -3.73
C GLU A 48 -1.28 -10.06 -3.03
N PHE A 49 -1.39 -8.85 -3.58
CA PHE A 49 -2.24 -7.83 -3.00
C PHE A 49 -3.71 -8.24 -3.01
N ALA A 50 -4.20 -8.75 -4.13
CA ALA A 50 -5.60 -9.13 -4.30
C ALA A 50 -5.99 -10.36 -3.49
N THR A 51 -5.07 -11.33 -3.33
CA THR A 51 -5.38 -12.62 -2.68
C THR A 51 -5.04 -12.66 -1.19
N TYR A 52 -4.10 -11.84 -0.73
CA TYR A 52 -3.61 -11.88 0.65
C TYR A 52 -3.60 -10.50 1.32
N VAL A 53 -2.81 -9.54 0.80
CA VAL A 53 -2.58 -8.27 1.51
C VAL A 53 -3.89 -7.51 1.76
N TYR A 54 -4.77 -7.43 0.77
CA TYR A 54 -6.04 -6.75 0.96
C TYR A 54 -7.00 -7.54 1.87
N PRO A 55 -7.44 -8.76 1.51
CA PRO A 55 -8.48 -9.47 2.27
C PRO A 55 -8.03 -9.96 3.65
N GLU A 56 -6.77 -10.36 3.81
CA GLU A 56 -6.29 -11.01 5.04
C GLU A 56 -5.50 -10.08 5.97
N VAL A 57 -5.02 -8.94 5.45
CA VAL A 57 -4.22 -7.98 6.25
C VAL A 57 -4.93 -6.64 6.40
N ILE A 58 -5.18 -5.92 5.30
CA ILE A 58 -5.75 -4.57 5.36
C ILE A 58 -7.19 -4.60 5.87
N LEU A 59 -8.03 -5.43 5.26
CA LEU A 59 -9.47 -5.45 5.53
C LEU A 59 -9.78 -5.79 7.00
N PRO A 60 -9.21 -6.85 7.62
CA PRO A 60 -9.52 -7.19 9.00
C PRO A 60 -9.06 -6.10 9.99
N ILE A 61 -7.88 -5.50 9.76
CA ILE A 61 -7.37 -4.41 10.60
C ILE A 61 -8.30 -3.20 10.58
N ILE A 62 -8.76 -2.78 9.39
CA ILE A 62 -9.67 -1.64 9.28
C ILE A 62 -11.05 -1.97 9.88
N GLN A 63 -11.55 -3.19 9.69
CA GLN A 63 -12.83 -3.63 10.26
C GLN A 63 -12.81 -3.65 11.80
N ASP A 64 -11.76 -4.19 12.40
CA ASP A 64 -11.58 -4.24 13.86
C ASP A 64 -11.48 -2.83 14.47
N ARG A 65 -10.92 -1.88 13.72
CA ARG A 65 -10.66 -0.50 14.17
C ARG A 65 -11.53 0.53 13.46
N SER A 66 -12.72 0.12 13.00
CA SER A 66 -13.63 0.98 12.22
C SER A 66 -13.99 2.29 12.93
N SER A 67 -14.19 2.24 14.25
CA SER A 67 -14.44 3.43 15.08
C SER A 67 -13.27 4.42 15.07
N GLU A 68 -12.04 3.94 14.98
CA GLU A 68 -10.85 4.79 14.84
C GLU A 68 -10.75 5.40 13.44
N VAL A 69 -11.12 4.63 12.40
CA VAL A 69 -11.12 5.05 11.00
C VAL A 69 -12.16 6.14 10.73
N PHE A 70 -13.39 6.00 11.24
CA PHE A 70 -14.46 6.98 11.06
C PHE A 70 -14.48 8.08 12.13
N ARG A 71 -13.46 8.15 12.98
CA ARG A 71 -13.40 9.12 14.09
C ARG A 71 -13.50 10.56 13.59
N GLY A 72 -14.53 11.25 14.08
CA GLY A 72 -14.78 12.66 13.75
C GLY A 72 -15.20 12.88 12.30
N VAL A 73 -15.84 11.88 11.69
CA VAL A 73 -16.49 11.94 10.37
C VAL A 73 -17.99 11.72 10.58
N PRO A 74 -18.86 12.55 10.01
CA PRO A 74 -20.29 12.55 10.35
C PRO A 74 -21.07 11.34 9.83
N LYS A 75 -20.55 10.64 8.80
CA LYS A 75 -21.16 9.43 8.22
C LYS A 75 -20.08 8.47 7.76
N GLU A 76 -20.36 7.18 7.89
CA GLU A 76 -19.53 6.16 7.24
C GLU A 76 -19.60 6.34 5.72
N CYS A 77 -18.45 6.25 5.07
CA CYS A 77 -18.30 6.40 3.64
C CYS A 77 -17.55 5.21 3.06
N VAL A 78 -17.84 4.92 1.78
CA VAL A 78 -17.15 3.85 1.06
C VAL A 78 -15.68 4.22 0.89
N TYR A 79 -14.82 3.26 1.19
CA TYR A 79 -13.40 3.32 0.89
C TYR A 79 -13.00 2.03 0.16
N SER A 80 -11.87 2.08 -0.52
CA SER A 80 -11.23 0.90 -1.12
C SER A 80 -9.73 0.94 -0.86
N ALA A 81 -9.07 -0.20 -0.97
CA ALA A 81 -7.61 -0.25 -0.99
C ALA A 81 -7.11 -0.68 -2.37
N GLY A 82 -6.03 -0.09 -2.84
CA GLY A 82 -5.38 -0.45 -4.10
C GLY A 82 -3.86 -0.64 -3.93
N CYS A 83 -3.24 -1.39 -4.83
CA CYS A 83 -1.80 -1.56 -4.87
C CYS A 83 -1.19 -0.70 -5.98
N TRP A 84 -0.37 0.27 -5.60
CA TRP A 84 0.43 1.05 -6.54
C TRP A 84 1.91 0.73 -6.39
N MET A 85 2.65 0.89 -7.48
CA MET A 85 4.11 0.86 -7.47
C MET A 85 4.58 2.30 -7.52
N VAL A 86 5.28 2.76 -6.48
CA VAL A 86 5.67 4.17 -6.31
C VAL A 86 7.18 4.32 -6.41
N GLY A 87 7.65 5.28 -7.20
CA GLY A 87 9.08 5.56 -7.35
C GLY A 87 9.37 6.69 -8.33
N ASP A 88 10.64 7.05 -8.45
CA ASP A 88 11.11 8.12 -9.35
C ASP A 88 11.02 7.71 -10.83
N ASN A 89 11.14 6.40 -11.09
CA ASN A 89 10.94 5.76 -12.40
C ASN A 89 10.43 4.33 -12.19
N TYR A 90 9.91 3.70 -13.25
CA TYR A 90 9.26 2.39 -13.15
C TYR A 90 10.20 1.27 -12.70
N GLU A 91 11.52 1.37 -12.95
CA GLU A 91 12.51 0.37 -12.53
C GLU A 91 12.88 0.48 -11.04
N ARG A 92 12.61 1.63 -10.43
CA ARG A 92 12.95 1.95 -9.02
C ARG A 92 11.69 2.20 -8.20
N THR A 93 10.71 1.32 -8.33
CA THR A 93 9.45 1.40 -7.59
C THR A 93 9.47 0.51 -6.35
N HIS A 94 8.59 0.84 -5.39
CA HIS A 94 8.27 0.00 -4.23
C HIS A 94 6.75 -0.13 -4.11
N PRO A 95 6.24 -1.24 -3.57
CA PRO A 95 4.81 -1.44 -3.45
C PRO A 95 4.23 -0.53 -2.35
N ALA A 96 3.06 0.04 -2.65
CA ALA A 96 2.33 0.96 -1.80
C ALA A 96 0.86 0.53 -1.74
N ALA A 97 0.35 0.35 -0.52
CA ALA A 97 -1.07 0.19 -0.25
C ALA A 97 -1.73 1.57 -0.18
N MET A 98 -2.63 1.83 -1.11
CA MET A 98 -3.35 3.10 -1.23
C MET A 98 -4.73 2.95 -0.61
N ILE A 99 -5.02 3.74 0.42
CA ILE A 99 -6.38 3.84 0.97
C ILE A 99 -7.11 4.95 0.23
N VAL A 100 -8.04 4.56 -0.62
CA VAL A 100 -8.80 5.44 -1.50
C VAL A 100 -10.15 5.73 -0.87
N CYS A 101 -10.44 7.01 -0.61
CA CYS A 101 -11.73 7.42 -0.07
C CYS A 101 -12.13 8.80 -0.59
N ALA A 102 -13.44 9.06 -0.69
CA ALA A 102 -13.96 10.39 -1.01
C ALA A 102 -13.78 11.38 0.16
N ASP A 103 -13.61 10.88 1.39
CA ASP A 103 -13.24 11.68 2.54
C ASP A 103 -11.76 11.43 2.90
N LEU A 104 -10.92 12.45 2.70
CA LEU A 104 -9.48 12.37 2.97
C LEU A 104 -9.17 12.09 4.44
N LYS A 105 -10.04 12.52 5.37
CA LYS A 105 -9.86 12.26 6.79
C LYS A 105 -10.03 10.78 7.11
N VAL A 106 -11.00 10.11 6.50
CA VAL A 106 -11.17 8.65 6.62
C VAL A 106 -9.94 7.91 6.10
N ALA A 107 -9.46 8.27 4.91
CA ALA A 107 -8.26 7.65 4.35
C ALA A 107 -7.02 7.85 5.24
N ARG A 108 -6.82 9.06 5.79
CA ARG A 108 -5.73 9.35 6.74
C ARG A 108 -5.83 8.57 8.04
N ASN A 109 -7.03 8.50 8.62
CA ASN A 109 -7.25 7.72 9.85
C ASN A 109 -6.96 6.24 9.61
N ALA A 110 -7.38 5.68 8.48
CA ALA A 110 -7.07 4.31 8.08
C ALA A 110 -5.56 4.07 7.91
N VAL A 111 -4.83 4.99 7.27
CA VAL A 111 -3.35 4.93 7.19
C VAL A 111 -2.75 4.89 8.59
N GLN A 112 -3.17 5.77 9.50
CA GLN A 112 -2.67 5.78 10.88
C GLN A 112 -2.95 4.49 11.64
N VAL A 113 -4.11 3.86 11.42
CA VAL A 113 -4.41 2.54 11.98
C VAL A 113 -3.45 1.50 11.40
N LEU A 114 -3.31 1.45 10.07
CA LEU A 114 -2.48 0.47 9.38
C LEU A 114 -0.98 0.61 9.71
N GLU A 115 -0.46 1.83 9.85
CA GLU A 115 0.95 2.09 10.18
C GLU A 115 1.33 1.62 11.58
N LYS A 116 0.36 1.57 12.52
CA LYS A 116 0.57 0.98 13.85
C LYS A 116 0.73 -0.54 13.79
N HIS A 117 0.26 -1.18 12.73
CA HIS A 117 0.45 -2.61 12.48
C HIS A 117 1.70 -2.86 11.62
N SER A 118 2.68 -3.57 12.16
CA SER A 118 3.95 -3.84 11.46
C SER A 118 3.82 -4.76 10.24
N GLN A 119 2.66 -5.42 10.06
CA GLN A 119 2.48 -6.49 9.07
C GLN A 119 2.66 -6.02 7.62
N LEU A 120 2.18 -4.83 7.27
CA LEU A 120 2.40 -4.27 5.93
C LEU A 120 3.87 -3.93 5.67
N ARG A 121 4.57 -3.38 6.67
CA ARG A 121 6.02 -3.13 6.58
C ARG A 121 6.82 -4.43 6.43
N GLN A 122 6.40 -5.50 7.10
CA GLN A 122 7.00 -6.84 6.96
C GLN A 122 6.77 -7.46 5.57
N LEU A 123 5.72 -7.03 4.86
CA LEU A 123 5.48 -7.42 3.47
C LEU A 123 6.18 -6.48 2.46
N GLY A 124 6.80 -5.40 2.93
CA GLY A 124 7.52 -4.42 2.11
C GLY A 124 6.65 -3.29 1.56
N PHE A 125 5.42 -3.14 2.06
CA PHE A 125 4.48 -2.10 1.62
C PHE A 125 4.65 -0.82 2.43
N SER A 126 4.67 0.32 1.74
CA SER A 126 4.28 1.59 2.35
C SER A 126 2.76 1.74 2.31
N VAL A 127 2.20 2.64 3.13
CA VAL A 127 0.75 2.89 3.18
C VAL A 127 0.51 4.38 3.00
N HIS A 128 -0.42 4.74 2.13
CA HIS A 128 -0.69 6.14 1.80
C HIS A 128 -2.18 6.39 1.60
N GLU A 129 -2.63 7.60 1.94
CA GLU A 129 -3.98 8.04 1.62
C GLU A 129 -4.11 8.50 0.17
N TYR A 130 -5.32 8.38 -0.38
CA TYR A 130 -5.65 8.97 -1.67
C TYR A 130 -7.11 9.45 -1.69
N LEU A 131 -7.30 10.70 -2.12
CA LEU A 131 -8.63 11.28 -2.29
C LEU A 131 -9.21 10.80 -3.63
N ALA A 132 -10.31 10.05 -3.56
CA ALA A 132 -11.13 9.73 -4.73
C ALA A 132 -11.73 11.04 -5.26
N ARG A 133 -11.39 11.41 -6.50
CA ARG A 133 -11.93 12.55 -7.22
C ARG A 133 -12.93 12.09 -8.28
#